data_AF-A0A973MRU1-F1
#
_entry.id   AF-A0A973MRU1-F1
#
_cell.length_a   1.000
_cell.length_b   1.000
_cell.length_c   1.000
_cell.angle_alpha   90.00
_cell.angle_beta   90.00
_cell.angle_gamma   90.00
#
_symmetry.space_group_name_H-M   'P 1'
#
loop_
_entity.id
_entity.type
_entity.pdbx_description
1 polymer ?
#
loop_
_entity_poly.entity_id
_entity_poly.type
_entity_poly.pdbx_seq_one_letter_code
_entity_poly.pdbx_strand_id
1 'polypeptide(L)'
;MTSQQSAPPSRPHKGRRRWLPQWRVFTWIILAFNLIMLIWAITGASTGKSCKGLTGDALTNCQAGNVGTGIGVGLIILLWALGDVILGVVWLVTKPHKRHCPVCGNPVRKGVMRCGECGFDFAQVGQWRPPPPPGTGGWQKS
;
A
#
# COMPACT_ATOMS: atom_id res chain seq x y z
N MET A 1 18.48 -39.81 16.93
CA MET A 1 17.31 -40.03 16.05
C MET A 1 16.97 -38.69 15.38
N THR A 2 17.66 -38.35 14.30
CA THR A 2 17.36 -37.16 13.49
C THR A 2 16.35 -37.57 12.42
N SER A 3 15.09 -37.17 12.58
CA SER A 3 14.06 -37.30 11.55
C SER A 3 14.43 -36.41 10.37
N GLN A 4 15.14 -36.97 9.39
CA GLN A 4 15.36 -36.33 8.10
C GLN A 4 14.02 -36.23 7.40
N GLN A 5 13.46 -35.02 7.34
CA GLN A 5 12.24 -34.73 6.61
C GLN A 5 12.55 -34.88 5.11
N SER A 6 12.21 -36.04 4.54
CA SER A 6 12.26 -36.31 3.10
C SER A 6 11.50 -35.21 2.34
N ALA A 7 12.16 -34.60 1.36
CA ALA A 7 11.61 -33.48 0.60
C ALA A 7 10.30 -33.86 -0.10
N PRO A 8 9.21 -33.08 0.07
CA PRO A 8 7.96 -33.33 -0.64
C PRO A 8 8.14 -33.08 -2.15
N PRO A 9 7.41 -33.81 -3.00
CA PRO A 9 7.54 -33.72 -4.46
C PRO A 9 7.26 -32.29 -4.96
N SER A 10 8.20 -31.75 -5.75
CA SER A 10 8.10 -30.45 -6.40
C SER A 10 6.96 -30.45 -7.42
N ARG A 11 5.79 -29.93 -7.02
CA ARG A 11 4.67 -29.72 -7.94
C ARG A 11 5.00 -28.57 -8.90
N PRO A 12 4.70 -28.70 -10.21
CA PRO A 12 5.00 -27.66 -11.18
C PRO A 12 4.28 -26.35 -10.80
N HIS A 13 5.05 -25.26 -10.78
CA HIS A 13 4.56 -23.92 -10.50
C HIS A 13 3.48 -23.53 -11.51
N LYS A 14 2.21 -23.69 -11.15
CA LYS A 14 1.13 -22.99 -11.84
C LYS A 14 1.33 -21.49 -11.58
N GLY A 15 1.92 -20.81 -12.55
CA GLY A 15 2.00 -19.35 -12.64
C GLY A 15 0.59 -18.78 -12.53
N ARG A 16 0.14 -18.52 -11.31
CA ARG A 16 -1.17 -17.92 -11.07
C ARG A 16 -1.06 -16.44 -11.40
N ARG A 17 -1.62 -16.15 -12.58
CA ARG A 17 -2.04 -14.86 -13.13
C ARG A 17 -2.16 -13.78 -12.07
N ARG A 18 -1.52 -12.65 -12.37
CA ARG A 18 -1.62 -11.31 -11.76
C ARG A 18 -2.56 -11.27 -10.57
N TRP A 19 -1.95 -11.40 -9.39
CA TRP A 19 -2.56 -11.15 -8.10
C TRP A 19 -2.99 -9.68 -8.05
N LEU A 20 -4.23 -9.39 -8.47
CA LEU A 20 -4.76 -8.05 -8.30
C LEU A 20 -4.88 -7.80 -6.79
N PRO A 21 -4.26 -6.71 -6.29
CA PRO A 21 -4.00 -6.57 -4.87
C PRO A 21 -5.31 -6.18 -4.21
N GLN A 22 -5.82 -7.05 -3.35
CA GLN A 22 -6.84 -6.72 -2.35
C GLN A 22 -6.39 -5.54 -1.45
N TRP A 23 -5.10 -5.21 -1.55
CA TRP A 23 -4.37 -4.05 -1.08
C TRP A 23 -4.81 -2.69 -1.65
N ARG A 24 -5.48 -2.65 -2.81
CA ARG A 24 -5.85 -1.38 -3.45
C ARG A 24 -7.14 -0.77 -2.92
N VAL A 25 -8.07 -1.54 -2.34
CA VAL A 25 -9.41 -1.02 -1.97
C VAL A 25 -9.32 0.13 -0.96
N PHE A 26 -8.55 -0.04 0.12
CA PHE A 26 -8.37 1.03 1.12
C PHE A 26 -7.59 2.23 0.56
N THR A 27 -6.63 1.98 -0.34
CA THR A 27 -5.90 3.04 -1.06
C THR A 27 -6.84 3.83 -1.98
N TRP A 28 -7.75 3.14 -2.67
CA TRP A 28 -8.77 3.77 -3.51
C TRP A 28 -9.78 4.56 -2.68
N ILE A 29 -10.11 4.15 -1.46
CA ILE A 29 -11.00 4.93 -0.56
C ILE A 29 -10.31 6.23 -0.13
N ILE A 30 -9.03 6.17 0.28
CA ILE A 30 -8.24 7.37 0.63
C ILE A 30 -8.17 8.31 -0.57
N LEU A 31 -7.90 7.76 -1.75
CA LEU A 31 -7.74 8.54 -2.99
C LEU A 31 -9.08 9.08 -3.50
N ALA A 32 -10.18 8.34 -3.35
CA ALA A 32 -11.53 8.80 -3.68
C ALA A 32 -12.02 9.89 -2.71
N PHE A 33 -11.77 9.73 -1.41
CA PHE A 33 -12.07 10.76 -0.41
C PHE A 33 -11.25 12.04 -0.68
N ASN A 34 -9.98 11.88 -1.05
CA ASN A 34 -9.13 12.99 -1.48
C ASN A 34 -9.71 13.71 -2.71
N LEU A 35 -10.10 12.95 -3.75
CA LEU A 35 -10.69 13.51 -4.96
C LEU A 35 -12.02 14.22 -4.68
N ILE A 36 -12.85 13.67 -3.79
CA ILE A 36 -14.09 14.31 -3.35
C ILE A 36 -13.76 15.64 -2.66
N MET A 37 -12.87 15.66 -1.68
CA MET A 37 -12.52 16.88 -0.97
C MET A 37 -11.85 17.92 -1.89
N LEU A 38 -11.06 17.48 -2.87
CA LEU A 38 -10.51 18.34 -3.92
C LEU A 38 -11.61 18.99 -4.77
N ILE A 39 -12.61 18.21 -5.19
CA ILE A 39 -13.78 18.73 -5.91
C ILE A 39 -14.51 19.76 -5.05
N TRP A 40 -14.75 19.48 -3.77
CA TRP A 40 -15.38 20.43 -2.84
C TRP A 40 -14.54 21.69 -2.62
N ALA A 41 -13.22 21.59 -2.58
CA ALA A 41 -12.31 22.74 -2.48
C ALA A 41 -12.35 23.62 -3.75
N ILE A 42 -12.40 23.02 -4.93
CA ILE A 42 -12.57 23.75 -6.21
C ILE A 42 -13.92 24.46 -6.23
N THR A 43 -14.98 23.79 -5.80
CA THR A 43 -16.32 24.38 -5.69
C THR A 43 -16.32 25.52 -4.66
N GLY A 44 -15.67 25.35 -3.51
CA GLY A 44 -15.53 26.39 -2.48
C GLY A 44 -14.74 27.60 -2.97
N ALA A 45 -13.66 27.39 -3.73
CA ALA A 45 -12.90 28.46 -4.38
C ALA A 45 -13.71 29.21 -5.43
N SER A 46 -14.67 28.54 -6.09
CA SER A 46 -15.56 29.17 -7.09
C SER A 46 -16.68 30.03 -6.50
N THR A 47 -16.81 30.08 -5.17
CA THR A 47 -17.86 30.86 -4.48
C THR A 47 -17.56 32.37 -4.38
N GLY A 48 -16.39 32.81 -4.86
CA GLY A 48 -16.03 34.23 -4.91
C GLY A 48 -16.99 35.03 -5.79
N LYS A 49 -17.51 36.15 -5.27
CA LYS A 49 -18.46 37.00 -5.99
C LYS A 49 -17.70 37.99 -6.89
N SER A 50 -18.20 38.24 -8.10
CA SER A 50 -17.64 39.29 -8.94
C SER A 50 -18.05 40.66 -8.42
N CYS A 51 -17.12 41.43 -7.86
CA CYS A 51 -17.39 42.76 -7.32
C CYS A 51 -17.48 43.88 -8.39
N LYS A 52 -17.65 43.52 -9.67
CA LYS A 52 -17.75 44.48 -10.78
C LYS A 52 -19.06 45.26 -10.69
N GLY A 53 -18.97 46.59 -10.73
CA GLY A 53 -20.13 47.50 -10.75
C GLY A 53 -20.64 47.94 -9.38
N LEU A 54 -20.01 47.51 -8.28
CA LEU A 54 -20.31 47.98 -6.93
C LEU A 54 -19.50 49.26 -6.62
N THR A 55 -20.08 50.16 -5.83
CA THR A 55 -19.42 51.40 -5.37
C THR A 55 -19.67 51.63 -3.88
N GLY A 56 -18.81 52.41 -3.23
CA GLY A 56 -18.92 52.72 -1.79
C GLY A 56 -18.77 51.47 -0.90
N ASP A 57 -19.53 51.43 0.20
CA ASP A 57 -19.47 50.35 1.20
C ASP A 57 -19.77 48.95 0.63
N ALA A 58 -20.59 48.88 -0.42
CA ALA A 58 -20.91 47.61 -1.08
C ALA A 58 -19.69 46.99 -1.78
N LEU A 59 -18.77 47.81 -2.31
CA LEU A 59 -17.53 47.35 -2.90
C LEU A 59 -16.57 46.83 -1.82
N THR A 60 -16.40 47.60 -0.74
CA THR A 60 -15.52 47.24 0.38
C THR A 60 -15.96 45.92 1.02
N ASN A 61 -17.27 45.75 1.25
CA ASN A 61 -17.83 44.52 1.83
C ASN A 61 -17.70 43.32 0.89
N CYS A 62 -17.90 43.51 -0.42
CA CYS A 62 -17.70 42.44 -1.41
C CYS A 62 -16.24 41.98 -1.46
N GLN A 63 -15.30 42.93 -1.46
CA GLN A 63 -13.88 42.64 -1.52
C GLN A 63 -13.38 41.95 -0.24
N ALA A 64 -13.83 42.41 0.93
CA ALA A 64 -13.58 41.76 2.21
C ALA A 64 -14.13 40.33 2.25
N GLY A 65 -15.33 40.11 1.72
CA GLY A 65 -15.93 38.78 1.57
C GLY A 65 -15.08 37.83 0.72
N ASN A 66 -14.59 38.29 -0.44
CA ASN A 66 -13.74 37.48 -1.31
C ASN A 66 -12.39 37.14 -0.68
N VAL A 67 -11.76 38.08 0.03
CA VAL A 67 -10.52 37.83 0.78
C VAL A 67 -10.77 36.81 1.90
N GLY A 68 -11.90 36.93 2.62
CA GLY A 68 -12.32 35.97 3.62
C GLY A 68 -12.55 34.56 3.05
N THR A 69 -13.17 34.45 1.87
CA THR A 69 -13.33 33.17 1.17
C THR A 69 -11.96 32.58 0.79
N GLY A 70 -11.03 33.38 0.25
CA GLY A 70 -9.70 32.92 -0.12
C GLY A 70 -8.91 32.40 1.09
N ILE A 71 -8.94 33.10 2.22
CA ILE A 71 -8.27 32.69 3.46
C ILE A 71 -8.93 31.43 4.04
N GLY A 72 -10.26 31.40 4.11
CA GLY A 72 -11.00 30.24 4.62
C GLY A 72 -10.71 28.97 3.81
N VAL A 73 -10.77 29.07 2.47
CA VAL A 73 -10.45 27.95 1.58
C VAL A 73 -8.98 27.54 1.71
N GLY A 74 -8.05 28.49 1.77
CA GLY A 74 -6.63 28.22 1.93
C GLY A 74 -6.29 27.48 3.23
N LEU A 75 -6.88 27.88 4.36
CA LEU A 75 -6.69 27.22 5.65
C LEU A 75 -7.28 25.81 5.67
N ILE A 76 -8.47 25.62 5.08
CA ILE A 76 -9.09 24.29 4.96
C ILE A 76 -8.20 23.36 4.11
N ILE A 77 -7.67 23.84 2.98
CA ILE A 77 -6.79 23.06 2.11
C ILE A 77 -5.48 22.70 2.83
N LEU A 78 -4.87 23.63 3.57
CA LEU A 78 -3.62 23.38 4.28
C LEU A 78 -3.79 22.33 5.39
N LEU A 79 -4.84 22.47 6.20
CA LEU A 79 -5.17 21.51 7.25
C LEU A 79 -5.51 20.14 6.66
N TRP A 80 -6.25 20.12 5.56
CA TRP A 80 -6.61 18.91 4.82
C TRP A 80 -5.37 18.19 4.28
N ALA A 81 -4.50 18.91 3.55
CA ALA A 81 -3.26 18.37 3.01
C ALA A 81 -2.36 17.77 4.10
N LEU A 82 -2.28 18.41 5.28
CA LEU A 82 -1.54 17.85 6.42
C LEU A 82 -2.13 16.51 6.88
N GLY A 83 -3.46 16.42 6.96
CA GLY A 83 -4.17 15.18 7.28
C GLY A 83 -3.91 14.07 6.28
N ASP A 84 -3.94 14.37 4.98
CA ASP A 84 -3.66 13.40 3.91
C ASP A 84 -2.22 12.91 3.92
N VAL A 85 -1.26 13.79 4.22
CA VAL A 85 0.14 13.42 4.37
C VAL A 85 0.31 12.44 5.53
N ILE A 86 -0.30 12.72 6.69
CA ILE A 86 -0.25 11.82 7.86
C ILE A 86 -0.89 10.47 7.53
N LEU A 87 -2.07 10.46 6.91
CA LEU A 87 -2.77 9.23 6.54
C LEU A 87 -1.97 8.40 5.53
N GLY A 88 -1.35 9.07 4.55
CA GLY A 88 -0.46 8.46 3.57
C GLY A 88 0.77 7.81 4.22
N VAL A 89 1.40 8.50 5.19
CA VAL A 89 2.56 7.98 5.92
C VAL A 89 2.18 6.79 6.81
N VAL A 90 1.12 6.89 7.62
CA VAL A 90 0.64 5.78 8.46
C VAL A 90 0.31 4.55 7.62
N TRP A 91 -0.30 4.76 6.45
CA TRP A 91 -0.58 3.70 5.48
C TRP A 91 0.68 3.04 4.92
N LEU A 92 1.70 3.85 4.56
CA LEU A 92 2.99 3.34 4.09
C LEU A 92 3.65 2.43 5.15
N VAL A 93 3.57 2.83 6.42
CA VAL A 93 4.13 2.07 7.56
C VAL A 93 3.33 0.80 7.86
N THR A 94 2.00 0.81 7.70
CA THR A 94 1.15 -0.37 7.95
C THR A 94 1.24 -1.44 6.85
N LYS A 95 2.13 -1.27 5.86
CA LYS A 95 2.31 -2.22 4.75
C LYS A 95 2.77 -3.61 5.22
N PRO A 96 1.91 -4.66 5.12
CA PRO A 96 2.32 -6.00 5.50
C PRO A 96 3.28 -6.57 4.46
N HIS A 97 4.57 -6.68 4.84
CA HIS A 97 5.55 -7.43 4.06
C HIS A 97 5.15 -8.90 3.95
N LYS A 98 4.91 -9.40 2.73
CA LYS A 98 4.80 -10.84 2.48
C LYS A 98 6.21 -11.43 2.46
N ARG A 99 6.40 -12.60 3.08
CA ARG A 99 7.67 -13.34 2.99
C ARG A 99 7.55 -14.36 1.87
N HIS A 100 8.59 -14.55 1.07
CA HIS A 100 8.62 -15.64 0.09
C HIS A 100 9.14 -16.93 0.75
N CYS A 101 8.57 -18.07 0.39
CA CYS A 101 9.08 -19.36 0.83
C CYS A 101 10.45 -19.63 0.17
N PRO A 102 11.50 -20.03 0.90
CA PRO A 102 12.82 -20.31 0.29
C PRO A 102 12.84 -21.58 -0.57
N VAL A 103 11.89 -22.51 -0.36
CA VAL A 103 11.83 -23.79 -1.08
C VAL A 103 11.05 -23.68 -2.39
N CYS A 104 9.89 -23.00 -2.37
CA CYS A 104 9.02 -22.90 -3.54
C CYS A 104 8.78 -21.46 -4.02
N GLY A 105 9.36 -20.44 -3.40
CA GLY A 105 9.19 -19.04 -3.83
C GLY A 105 7.79 -18.45 -3.67
N ASN A 106 6.79 -19.21 -3.19
CA ASN A 106 5.42 -18.68 -3.03
C ASN A 106 5.32 -17.66 -1.88
N PRO A 107 4.49 -16.61 -2.03
CA PRO A 107 4.28 -15.62 -0.97
C PRO A 107 3.46 -16.21 0.17
N VAL A 108 4.00 -16.14 1.38
CA VAL A 108 3.38 -16.63 2.62
C VAL A 108 3.02 -15.44 3.53
N ARG A 109 1.90 -15.54 4.25
CA ARG A 109 1.47 -14.54 5.24
C ARG A 109 2.39 -14.60 6.47
N LYS A 110 2.69 -13.44 7.08
CA LYS A 110 3.42 -13.40 8.36
C LYS A 110 2.59 -14.12 9.44
N GLY A 111 3.26 -14.93 10.27
CA GLY A 111 2.63 -15.70 11.36
C GLY A 111 2.19 -17.13 11.00
N VAL A 112 2.29 -17.53 9.73
CA VAL A 112 2.01 -18.90 9.32
C VAL A 112 3.26 -19.77 9.49
N MET A 113 3.16 -20.84 10.28
CA MET A 113 4.26 -21.77 10.54
C MET A 113 4.51 -22.74 9.38
N ARG A 114 3.52 -23.06 8.54
CA ARG A 114 3.67 -24.00 7.40
C ARG A 114 3.26 -23.39 6.07
N CYS A 115 4.09 -23.57 5.05
CA CYS A 115 3.72 -23.21 3.69
C CYS A 115 2.56 -24.09 3.21
N GLY A 116 1.43 -23.49 2.85
CA GLY A 116 0.24 -24.24 2.40
C GLY A 116 0.41 -24.97 1.06
N GLU A 117 1.45 -24.65 0.29
CA GLU A 117 1.69 -25.25 -1.03
C GLU A 117 2.69 -26.42 -0.97
N CYS A 118 3.85 -26.22 -0.33
CA CYS A 118 4.90 -27.24 -0.25
C CYS A 118 5.02 -27.91 1.13
N GLY A 119 4.28 -27.46 2.14
CA GLY A 119 4.35 -27.99 3.50
C GLY A 119 5.59 -27.58 4.30
N PHE A 120 6.48 -26.74 3.73
CA PHE A 120 7.68 -26.27 4.41
C PHE A 120 7.36 -25.59 5.75
N ASP A 121 7.97 -26.07 6.83
CA ASP A 121 7.74 -25.57 8.18
C ASP A 121 8.79 -24.51 8.55
N PHE A 122 8.33 -23.27 8.70
CA PHE A 122 9.13 -22.12 9.09
C PHE A 122 9.56 -22.16 10.56
N ALA A 123 9.11 -23.12 11.39
CA ALA A 123 9.67 -23.33 12.71
C ALA A 123 11.08 -23.97 12.66
N GLN A 124 11.42 -24.64 11.55
CA GLN A 124 12.66 -25.40 11.40
C GLN A 124 13.76 -24.67 10.62
N VAL A 125 13.64 -23.36 10.37
CA VAL A 125 14.58 -22.63 9.49
C VAL A 125 16.04 -22.73 9.96
N GLY A 126 16.28 -22.82 11.28
CA GLY A 126 17.62 -22.99 11.83
C GLY A 126 18.27 -24.34 11.49
N GLN A 127 17.49 -25.34 11.09
CA GLN A 127 17.96 -26.67 10.68
C GLN A 127 17.91 -26.89 9.17
N TRP A 128 17.34 -25.94 8.41
CA TRP A 128 17.18 -26.11 6.98
C TRP A 128 18.52 -25.90 6.26
N ARG A 129 19.00 -26.97 5.62
CA ARG A 129 20.09 -26.92 4.65
C ARG A 129 19.52 -27.16 3.26
N PRO A 130 19.83 -26.32 2.25
CA PRO A 130 19.38 -26.56 0.89
C PRO A 130 19.90 -27.93 0.42
N PRO A 131 19.07 -28.73 -0.29
CA PRO A 131 19.54 -29.99 -0.84
C PRO A 131 20.67 -29.71 -1.84
N PRO A 132 21.69 -30.60 -1.92
CA PRO A 132 22.73 -30.47 -2.93
C PRO A 132 22.09 -30.45 -4.32
N PRO A 133 22.60 -29.62 -5.25
CA PRO A 133 22.06 -29.55 -6.60
C PRO A 133 22.09 -30.96 -7.24
N PRO A 134 21.00 -31.38 -7.92
CA PRO A 134 20.99 -32.65 -8.63
C PRO A 134 21.99 -32.58 -9.79
N GLY A 135 23.20 -33.12 -9.62
CA GLY A 135 24.20 -33.10 -10.69
C GLY A 135 25.68 -33.26 -10.36
N THR A 136 26.11 -33.60 -9.14
CA THR A 136 27.54 -33.92 -8.89
C THR A 136 27.79 -35.40 -8.64
N GLY A 137 27.06 -36.26 -9.37
CA GLY A 137 27.21 -37.71 -9.35
C GLY A 137 28.38 -38.21 -10.19
N GLY A 138 29.60 -37.74 -9.92
CA GLY A 138 30.75 -38.29 -10.64
C GLY A 138 32.08 -37.66 -10.28
N TRP A 139 32.60 -37.93 -9.07
CA TRP A 139 34.04 -38.04 -8.75
C TRP A 139 34.22 -38.73 -7.39
N GLN A 140 33.65 -39.92 -7.17
CA GLN A 140 34.18 -40.82 -6.14
C GLN A 140 35.26 -41.67 -6.82
N LYS A 141 36.52 -41.25 -6.61
CA LYS A 141 37.73 -41.92 -7.08
C LYS A 141 37.75 -43.36 -6.59
N SER A 142 38.00 -44.26 -7.53
CA SER A 142 38.33 -45.67 -7.36
C SER A 142 39.53 -45.91 -6.45
#